data_AF-A0A956EM43-F1
#
_entry.id   AF-A0A956EM43-F1
#
_cell.length_a   1.000
_cell.length_b   1.000
_cell.length_c   1.000
_cell.angle_alpha   90.00
_cell.angle_beta   90.00
_cell.angle_gamma   90.00
#
_symmetry.space_group_name_H-M   'P 1'
#
loop_
_entity.id
_entity.type
_entity.pdbx_description
1 polymer ?
#
loop_
_entity_poly.entity_id
_entity_poly.type
_entity_poly.pdbx_seq_one_letter_code
_entity_poly.pdbx_strand_id
1 'polypeptide(L)' 'MDADFELLEAWRGGDPRAGDTLLRRYFAALHRFFANKVDDEVEDLIQRTFLALVRSRHAIREGDRFRAYM' A
#
# COMPACT_ATOMS: atom_id res chain seq x y z
N MET A 1 -6.23 11.41 -6.96
CA MET A 1 -5.59 10.85 -5.75
C MET A 1 -6.64 10.30 -4.80
N ASP A 2 -7.91 10.66 -5.02
CA ASP A 2 -9.07 10.35 -4.18
C ASP A 2 -9.51 8.88 -4.28
N ALA A 3 -9.46 8.29 -5.48
CA ALA A 3 -9.88 6.89 -5.67
C ALA A 3 -9.03 5.87 -4.88
N ASP A 4 -7.73 6.11 -4.69
CA ASP A 4 -6.89 5.19 -3.91
C ASP A 4 -7.14 5.35 -2.41
N PHE A 5 -7.47 6.57 -1.98
CA PHE A 5 -7.82 6.86 -0.59
C PHE A 5 -9.20 6.26 -0.25
N GLU A 6 -10.16 6.35 -1.15
CA GLU A 6 -11.46 5.67 -1.04
C GLU A 6 -11.31 4.15 -0.95
N LEU A 7 -10.46 3.55 -1.79
CA LEU A 7 -10.16 2.11 -1.72
C LEU A 7 -9.48 1.73 -0.39
N LEU A 8 -8.58 2.58 0.13
CA LEU A 8 -7.94 2.34 1.42
C LEU A 8 -8.94 2.44 2.57
N GLU A 9 -9.82 3.43 2.58
CA GLU A 9 -10.86 3.59 3.59
C GLU A 9 -11.89 2.45 3.52
N ALA A 10 -12.30 2.04 2.33
CA ALA A 10 -13.17 0.87 2.14
C ALA A 10 -12.50 -0.41 2.66
N TRP A 11 -11.21 -0.59 2.39
CA TRP A 11 -10.45 -1.73 2.90
C TRP A 11 -10.32 -1.70 4.43
N ARG A 12 -10.08 -0.52 5.03
CA ARG A 12 -10.10 -0.32 6.49
C ARG A 12 -11.48 -0.57 7.10
N GLY A 13 -12.55 -0.27 6.35
CA GLY A 13 -13.93 -0.60 6.69
C GLY A 13 -14.25 -2.10 6.60
N GLY A 14 -13.31 -2.93 6.16
CA GLY A 14 -13.44 -4.38 6.06
C GLY A 14 -13.77 -4.90 4.67
N ASP A 15 -13.68 -4.10 3.60
CA ASP A 15 -13.87 -4.56 2.23
C ASP A 15 -12.57 -5.18 1.66
N PRO A 16 -12.48 -6.52 1.52
CA PRO A 16 -11.30 -7.18 0.97
C PRO A 16 -11.09 -6.91 -0.53
N ARG A 17 -12.14 -6.56 -1.29
CA ARG A 17 -12.04 -6.28 -2.74
C ARG A 17 -11.34 -4.96 -3.00
N ALA A 18 -11.61 -3.97 -2.15
CA ALA A 18 -10.91 -2.70 -2.18
C ALA A 18 -9.40 -2.90 -1.93
N GLY A 19 -9.05 -3.76 -0.97
CA GLY A 19 -7.68 -4.18 -0.70
C GLY A 19 -7.00 -4.86 -1.89
N ASP A 20 -7.64 -5.86 -2.52
CA ASP A 20 -7.11 -6.56 -3.70
C ASP A 20 -6.85 -5.59 -4.87
N THR A 21 -7.77 -4.65 -5.09
CA THR A 21 -7.62 -3.63 -6.14
C THR A 21 -6.44 -2.72 -5.87
N LEU A 22 -6.30 -2.24 -4.63
CA LEU A 22 -5.18 -1.39 -4.21
C LEU A 22 -3.85 -2.16 -4.33
N LEU A 23 -3.84 -3.42 -3.90
CA LEU A 23 -2.67 -4.29 -3.97
C LEU A 23 -2.22 -4.48 -5.43
N ARG A 24 -3.10 -4.90 -6.34
CA ARG A 24 -2.78 -5.08 -7.78
C ARG A 24 -2.21 -3.81 -8.41
N ARG A 25 -2.72 -2.64 -8.02
CA ARG A 25 -2.32 -1.34 -8.57
C ARG A 25 -0.91 -0.95 -8.14
N TYR A 26 -0.55 -1.23 -6.89
CA TYR A 26 0.72 -0.81 -6.30
C TYR A 26 1.77 -1.93 -6.23
N PHE A 27 1.38 -3.19 -6.37
CA PHE A 27 2.27 -4.34 -6.32
C PHE A 27 3.38 -4.25 -7.36
N ALA A 28 3.06 -3.96 -8.62
CA ALA A 28 4.08 -3.87 -9.67
C ALA A 28 5.08 -2.72 -9.43
N ALA A 29 4.61 -1.59 -8.89
CA ALA A 29 5.46 -0.45 -8.57
C ALA A 29 6.38 -0.74 -7.37
N LEU A 30 5.82 -1.30 -6.29
CA LEU A 30 6.55 -1.69 -5.09
C LEU A 30 7.52 -2.84 -5.35
N HIS A 31 7.10 -3.85 -6.11
CA HIS A 31 7.96 -4.95 -6.52
C HIS A 31 9.16 -4.44 -7.32
N ARG A 32 8.95 -3.53 -8.29
CA ARG A 32 10.08 -2.94 -9.01
C ARG A 32 10.96 -2.07 -8.12
N PHE A 33 10.39 -1.37 -7.14
CA PHE A 33 11.16 -0.56 -6.20
C PHE A 33 12.03 -1.42 -5.28
N PHE A 34 11.47 -2.48 -4.70
CA PHE A 34 12.18 -3.37 -3.78
C PHE A 34 13.12 -4.34 -4.51
N ALA A 35 12.76 -4.86 -5.68
CA ALA A 35 13.65 -5.70 -6.47
C ALA A 35 14.94 -5.00 -6.90
N ASN A 36 14.97 -3.65 -6.89
CA ASN A 36 16.19 -2.87 -7.12
C ASN A 36 17.01 -2.62 -5.84
N LYS A 37 16.54 -3.06 -4.67
CA LYS A 37 17.10 -2.72 -3.35
C LYS A 37 17.36 -3.93 -2.45
N VAL A 38 16.70 -5.05 -2.69
CA VAL A 38 16.83 -6.29 -1.93
C VAL A 38 16.84 -7.47 -2.90
N ASP A 39 17.79 -8.38 -2.71
CA ASP A 39 17.99 -9.56 -3.55
C ASP A 39 16.98 -10.68 -3.26
N ASP A 40 16.47 -10.75 -2.03
CA ASP A 40 15.48 -11.72 -1.56
C ASP A 40 14.41 -11.03 -0.68
N GLU A 41 13.27 -11.69 -0.45
CA GLU A 41 12.17 -11.23 0.44
C GLU A 41 11.33 -10.04 -0.05
N VAL A 42 11.39 -9.70 -1.34
CA VAL A 42 10.58 -8.62 -1.95
C VAL A 42 9.08 -8.77 -1.65
N GLU A 43 8.53 -9.98 -1.79
CA GLU A 43 7.11 -10.22 -1.52
C GLU A 43 6.73 -10.02 -0.05
N ASP A 44 7.56 -10.47 0.89
CA ASP A 44 7.30 -10.30 2.33
C ASP A 44 7.34 -8.82 2.72
N LEU A 45 8.31 -8.09 2.15
CA LEU A 45 8.44 -6.65 2.37
C LEU A 45 7.20 -5.89 1.87
N ILE A 46 6.72 -6.25 0.68
CA ILE A 46 5.48 -5.69 0.12
C ILE A 46 4.30 -5.97 1.06
N GLN A 47 4.14 -7.22 1.51
CA GLN A 47 3.06 -7.59 2.42
C GLN A 47 3.13 -6.79 3.74
N ARG A 48 4.32 -6.64 4.33
CA ARG A 48 4.52 -5.86 5.55
C ARG A 48 4.19 -4.39 5.35
N THR A 49 4.56 -3.79 4.21
CA THR A 49 4.23 -2.40 3.88
C THR A 49 2.72 -2.20 3.76
N PHE A 50 2.00 -3.09 3.07
CA PHE A 50 0.55 -3.00 2.99
C PHE A 50 -0.14 -3.24 4.33
N LEU A 51 0.34 -4.21 5.12
CA LEU A 51 -0.18 -4.46 6.46
C LEU A 51 0.00 -3.23 7.37
N ALA A 52 1.15 -2.54 7.25
CA ALA A 52 1.40 -1.29 7.96
C ALA A 52 0.47 -0.16 7.48
N LEU A 53 0.20 -0.04 6.18
CA LEU A 53 -0.72 0.96 5.61
C LEU A 53 -2.15 0.80 6.13
N VAL A 54 -2.63 -0.44 6.24
CA VAL A 54 -3.98 -0.75 6.77
C VAL A 54 -4.06 -0.51 8.27
N ARG A 55 -3.06 -0.99 9.03
CA ARG A 55 -3.03 -0.86 10.49
C ARG A 55 -2.78 0.58 10.93
N SER A 56 -2.02 1.35 10.15
CA SER A 56 -1.67 2.71 10.50
C SER A 56 -2.79 3.67 10.15
N ARG A 57 -3.75 3.79 11.08
CA ARG A 57 -4.85 4.76 11.05
C ARG A 57 -4.39 6.22 11.13
N HIS A 58 -3.10 6.46 11.42
CA HIS A 58 -2.50 7.78 11.65
C HIS A 58 -1.37 8.16 10.67
N ALA A 59 -0.84 7.22 9.87
CA ALA A 59 0.32 7.50 9.00
C ALA A 59 -0.01 8.33 7.75
N ILE A 60 -1.26 8.33 7.30
CA ILE A 60 -1.66 9.13 6.14
C ILE A 60 -2.50 10.29 6.62
N ARG A 61 -1.83 11.27 7.23
CA ARG A 61 -2.44 12.61 7.39
C ARG A 61 -2.52 13.23 6.00
N GLU A 62 -3.67 13.81 5.72
CA GLU A 62 -4.25 14.37 4.48
C GLU A 62 -3.38 15.35 3.64
N GLY A 63 -2.07 15.44 3.88
CA GLY A 63 -1.16 16.32 3.14
C GLY A 63 0.16 15.67 2.69
N ASP A 64 0.54 14.52 3.27
CA ASP A 64 1.75 13.83 2.85
C ASP A 64 1.41 12.77 1.82
N ARG A 65 1.71 13.13 0.57
CA ARG A 65 1.59 12.34 -0.64
C ARG A 65 1.84 10.86 -0.32
N PHE A 66 0.86 10.03 -0.65
CA PHE A 66 0.95 8.55 -0.70
C PHE A 66 2.24 8.04 -1.39
N ARG A 67 2.85 8.88 -2.24
CA ARG A 67 4.12 8.69 -2.93
C ARG A 67 5.40 8.94 -2.10
N ALA A 68 5.31 9.55 -0.92
CA ALA A 68 6.48 9.85 -0.08
C ALA A 68 6.89 8.65 0.79
N TYR A 69 6.01 7.66 0.93
CA TYR A 69 6.25 6.43 1.67
C TYR A 69 6.46 5.20 0.75
N MET A 70 6.52 5.43 -0.56
CA MET A 70 6.67 4.43 -1.63
C MET A 70 7.94 4.71 -2.43
#